data_AF-A0AAE7BEN0-F1
#
_entry.id   AF-A0AAE7BEN0-F1
#
_cell.length_a   1.000
_cell.length_b   1.000
_cell.length_c   1.000
_cell.angle_alpha   90.00
_cell.angle_beta   90.00
_cell.angle_gamma   90.00
#
_symmetry.space_group_name_H-M   'P 1'
#
loop_
_entity.id
_entity.type
_entity.pdbx_description
1 polymer ?
#
loop_
_entity_poly.entity_id
_entity_poly.type
_entity_poly.pdbx_seq_one_letter_code
_entity_poly.pdbx_strand_id
1 'polypeptide(L)'
;MFTDDDFIELNSKFYTTCKPQSRIFTLLTVPAALFAIILLCFLGYFPLKVEIHSVVLIGFIFFIYLFFVKHNAYYVSCKFRTQYYELAFNLKEYINKNLLTIGETTKANGSVDDFLKDYTSNIRNTNFSSIASGIFPTLGILGTFISIALSMPDFTSGTTSALEGEISKLLGGVGTAFYVSIYGIFLSIWWIFFEKIGMSRFDHDTFVIKENTKHFFWTKVDIESIHIKSNLDNFTKMSEVFNQLTSSDILDNINSSIEHRFEVLEEILKKELILSSKIAENIDNNEKLSIMLKDMTLNMQTTIKSFEKQKDLYALNAELLNANIEKLNSHMGNLSSDNLKAIYTNIVKSIETMKADMEKVEWKFKKGLEEYDENIENRLKNSLELIDEETTKIIKDFKEFKEISK
;
A
#
# COMPACT_ATOMS: atom_id res chain seq x y z
N MET A 1 29.70 11.01 11.26
CA MET A 1 30.28 10.36 12.45
C MET A 1 30.60 11.46 13.43
N PHE A 2 30.17 11.36 14.69
CA PHE A 2 30.39 12.44 15.66
C PHE A 2 31.87 12.48 16.09
N THR A 3 32.42 13.68 16.17
CA THR A 3 33.84 13.96 16.45
C THR A 3 34.04 14.32 17.93
N ASP A 4 35.30 14.38 18.39
CA ASP A 4 35.58 14.73 19.79
C ASP A 4 35.12 16.15 20.16
N ASP A 5 35.07 17.05 19.17
CA ASP A 5 34.61 18.43 19.34
C ASP A 5 33.13 18.52 19.72
N ASP A 6 32.30 17.58 19.22
CA ASP A 6 30.88 17.49 19.56
C ASP A 6 30.65 17.08 21.04
N PHE A 7 31.67 16.48 21.68
CA PHE A 7 31.63 16.06 23.08
C PHE A 7 32.38 17.02 24.03
N ILE A 8 32.93 18.14 23.54
CA ILE A 8 33.63 19.13 24.39
C ILE A 8 32.66 19.81 25.36
N GLU A 9 31.40 20.04 24.97
CA GLU A 9 30.39 20.65 25.86
C GLU A 9 30.06 19.78 27.09
N LEU A 10 30.10 18.46 26.92
CA LEU A 10 29.93 17.49 28.02
C LEU A 10 31.04 17.62 29.08
N ASN A 11 32.25 18.00 28.65
CA ASN A 11 33.45 18.02 29.47
C ASN A 11 33.43 19.16 30.52
N SER A 12 32.83 20.31 30.22
CA SER A 12 32.96 21.54 31.02
C SER A 12 32.30 21.51 32.42
N LYS A 13 31.26 20.68 32.63
CA LYS A 13 30.48 20.65 33.89
C LYS A 13 30.86 19.53 34.87
N PHE A 14 31.67 18.56 34.47
CA PHE A 14 31.93 17.36 35.28
C PHE A 14 33.29 17.32 36.00
N TYR A 15 34.19 18.27 35.73
CA TYR A 15 35.45 18.38 36.46
C TYR A 15 35.20 18.78 37.91
N THR A 16 35.12 17.79 38.79
CA THR A 16 35.37 18.02 40.21
C THR A 16 36.45 17.11 40.70
N THR A 17 37.22 17.65 41.64
CA THR A 17 38.29 16.99 42.37
C THR A 17 37.72 16.00 43.39
N CYS A 18 36.99 14.98 42.95
CA CYS A 18 36.60 13.89 43.83
C CYS A 18 37.75 12.89 43.94
N LYS A 19 38.25 12.63 45.15
CA LYS A 19 39.31 11.64 45.43
C LYS A 19 38.67 10.36 46.00
N PRO A 20 38.61 9.24 45.25
CA PRO A 20 37.95 8.01 45.70
C PRO A 20 38.55 7.44 47.00
N GLN A 21 39.87 7.54 47.14
CA GLN A 21 40.60 7.11 48.36
C GLN A 21 40.13 7.86 49.63
N SER A 22 39.83 9.16 49.50
CA SER A 22 39.32 9.95 50.63
C SER A 22 37.92 9.48 51.05
N ARG A 23 37.07 9.07 50.10
CA ARG A 23 35.71 8.58 50.38
C ARG A 23 35.72 7.21 51.06
N ILE A 24 36.59 6.30 50.64
CA ILE A 24 36.83 5.02 51.35
C ILE A 24 37.32 5.30 52.76
N PHE A 25 38.28 6.21 52.92
CA PHE A 25 38.79 6.55 54.25
C PHE A 25 37.65 7.05 55.15
N THR A 26 36.82 8.00 54.70
CA THR A 26 35.65 8.48 55.47
C THR A 26 34.71 7.35 55.86
N LEU A 27 34.42 6.40 54.96
CA LEU A 27 33.56 5.25 55.24
C LEU A 27 34.15 4.34 56.33
N LEU A 28 35.46 4.13 56.32
CA LEU A 28 36.15 3.25 57.27
C LEU A 28 36.49 3.91 58.61
N THR A 29 36.66 5.24 58.66
CA THR A 29 37.25 5.92 59.82
C THR A 29 36.42 5.71 61.08
N VAL A 30 35.11 5.95 61.02
CA VAL A 30 34.24 5.90 62.22
C VAL A 30 34.02 4.45 62.69
N PRO A 31 33.68 3.48 61.82
CA PRO A 31 33.65 2.06 62.21
C PRO A 31 34.97 1.55 62.81
N ALA A 32 36.11 1.88 62.19
CA ALA A 32 37.42 1.46 62.68
C ALA A 32 37.76 2.10 64.03
N ALA A 33 37.42 3.38 64.23
CA ALA A 33 37.61 4.06 65.51
C ALA A 33 36.77 3.42 66.62
N LEU A 34 35.50 3.09 66.35
CA LEU A 34 34.65 2.37 67.31
C LEU A 34 35.22 0.98 67.63
N PHE A 35 35.71 0.24 66.64
CA PHE A 35 36.35 -1.05 66.88
C PHE A 35 37.64 -0.90 67.72
N ALA A 36 38.45 0.12 67.45
CA ALA A 36 39.65 0.42 68.23
C ALA A 36 39.32 0.78 69.69
N ILE A 37 38.23 1.53 69.94
CA ILE A 37 37.74 1.80 71.30
C ILE A 37 37.39 0.49 72.01
N ILE A 38 36.71 -0.44 71.35
CA ILE A 38 36.35 -1.75 71.92
C ILE A 38 37.61 -2.58 72.25
N LEU A 39 38.63 -2.54 71.38
CA LEU A 39 39.93 -3.17 71.66
C LEU A 39 40.63 -2.54 72.87
N LEU A 40 40.58 -1.22 73.04
CA LEU A 40 41.15 -0.53 74.20
C LEU A 40 40.39 -0.85 75.49
N CYS A 41 39.06 -1.04 75.43
CA CYS A 41 38.26 -1.53 76.55
C CYS A 41 38.69 -2.95 76.95
N PHE A 42 38.94 -3.84 75.98
CA PHE A 42 39.46 -5.19 76.25
C PHE A 42 40.85 -5.17 76.92
N LEU A 43 41.73 -4.26 76.51
CA LEU A 43 43.07 -4.07 77.10
C LEU A 43 43.05 -3.38 78.48
N GLY A 44 41.88 -2.98 78.98
CA GLY A 44 41.72 -2.39 80.32
C GLY A 44 42.05 -0.90 80.43
N TYR A 45 42.19 -0.18 79.31
CA TYR A 45 42.40 1.28 79.32
C TYR A 45 41.13 2.07 79.65
N PHE A 46 39.96 1.48 79.46
CA PHE A 46 38.65 2.07 79.73
C PHE A 46 37.84 1.23 80.73
N PRO A 47 36.88 1.82 81.46
CA PRO A 47 36.14 1.15 82.54
C PRO A 47 35.14 0.09 82.07
N LEU A 48 34.98 -0.11 80.76
CA LEU A 48 34.07 -1.10 80.18
C LEU A 48 34.76 -2.45 80.06
N LYS A 49 34.31 -3.45 80.83
CA LYS A 49 34.80 -4.83 80.70
C LYS A 49 34.20 -5.46 79.45
N VAL A 50 35.05 -5.94 78.53
CA VAL A 50 34.64 -6.63 77.31
C VAL A 50 35.28 -8.03 77.30
N GLU A 51 34.49 -9.06 77.01
CA GLU A 51 34.97 -10.43 76.90
C GLU A 51 35.64 -10.68 75.53
N ILE A 52 36.61 -11.59 75.49
CA ILE A 52 37.38 -11.87 74.27
C ILE A 52 36.51 -12.37 73.11
N HIS A 53 35.48 -13.17 73.42
CA HIS A 53 34.56 -13.71 72.42
C HIS A 53 33.79 -12.59 71.70
N SER A 54 33.36 -11.56 72.44
CA SER A 54 32.67 -10.40 71.86
C SER A 54 33.58 -9.57 70.96
N VAL A 55 34.86 -9.37 71.35
CA VAL A 55 35.86 -8.68 70.50
C VAL A 55 36.08 -9.42 69.18
N VAL A 56 36.21 -10.75 69.22
CA VAL A 56 36.39 -11.58 68.03
C VAL A 56 35.17 -11.49 67.11
N LEU A 57 33.96 -11.58 67.66
CA LEU A 57 32.71 -11.46 66.88
C LEU A 57 32.57 -10.08 66.22
N ILE A 58 32.87 -9.01 66.95
CA ILE A 58 32.85 -7.64 66.41
C ILE A 58 33.91 -7.47 65.31
N GLY A 59 35.10 -8.03 65.52
CA GLY A 59 36.16 -8.06 64.52
C GLY A 59 35.74 -8.82 63.24
N PHE A 60 35.01 -9.93 63.38
CA PHE A 60 34.46 -10.67 62.25
C PHE A 60 33.40 -9.87 61.48
N ILE A 61 32.49 -9.18 62.18
CA ILE A 61 31.51 -8.28 61.54
C ILE A 61 32.23 -7.15 60.79
N PHE A 62 33.25 -6.54 61.41
CA PHE A 62 34.06 -5.50 60.76
C PHE A 62 34.81 -6.02 59.54
N PHE A 63 35.35 -7.23 59.60
CA PHE A 63 36.01 -7.87 58.46
C PHE A 63 35.05 -8.03 57.27
N ILE A 64 33.82 -8.51 57.52
CA ILE A 64 32.78 -8.59 56.49
C ILE A 64 32.48 -7.20 55.92
N TYR A 65 32.35 -6.18 56.77
CA TYR A 65 32.11 -4.80 56.35
C TYR A 65 33.16 -4.28 55.35
N LEU A 66 34.44 -4.64 55.49
CA LEU A 66 35.50 -4.23 54.55
C LEU A 66 35.25 -4.70 53.11
N PHE A 67 34.62 -5.86 52.90
CA PHE A 67 34.25 -6.33 51.55
C PHE A 67 33.12 -5.49 50.95
N PHE A 68 32.15 -5.07 51.76
CA PHE A 68 31.02 -4.27 51.29
C PHE A 68 31.42 -2.84 50.94
N VAL A 69 32.36 -2.22 51.66
CA VAL A 69 32.77 -0.81 51.47
C VAL A 69 33.13 -0.46 50.02
N LYS A 70 33.73 -1.38 49.28
CA LYS A 70 34.08 -1.17 47.85
C LYS A 70 32.87 -1.00 46.93
N HIS A 71 31.71 -1.50 47.34
CA HIS A 71 30.47 -1.45 46.56
C HIS A 71 29.52 -0.35 47.02
N ASN A 72 29.85 0.40 48.08
CA ASN A 72 29.01 1.49 48.57
C ASN A 72 28.89 2.62 47.54
N ALA A 73 27.67 3.12 47.35
CA ALA A 73 27.35 4.15 46.37
C ALA A 73 28.15 5.45 46.58
N TYR A 74 28.54 5.78 47.81
CA TYR A 74 29.33 6.98 48.09
C TYR A 74 30.75 6.93 47.51
N TYR A 75 31.35 5.74 47.53
CA TYR A 75 32.63 5.51 46.86
C TYR A 75 32.46 5.40 45.35
N VAL A 76 31.48 4.60 44.91
CA VAL A 76 31.20 4.36 43.49
C VAL A 76 30.88 5.64 42.74
N SER A 77 30.04 6.53 43.29
CA SER A 77 29.73 7.83 42.66
C SER A 77 30.98 8.67 42.41
N CYS A 78 31.91 8.69 43.35
CA CYS A 78 33.19 9.37 43.19
C CYS A 78 34.05 8.71 42.10
N LYS A 79 34.12 7.36 42.11
CA LYS A 79 34.87 6.58 41.11
C LYS A 79 34.30 6.79 39.70
N PHE A 80 32.98 6.78 39.57
CA PHE A 80 32.26 7.04 38.33
C PHE A 80 32.66 8.40 37.72
N ARG A 81 32.71 9.45 38.55
CA ARG A 81 33.16 10.78 38.11
C ARG A 81 34.64 10.82 37.70
N THR A 82 35.51 10.06 38.37
CA THR A 82 36.93 10.00 37.96
C THR A 82 37.14 9.28 36.63
N GLN A 83 36.24 8.36 36.27
CA GLN A 83 36.26 7.64 34.99
C GLN A 83 35.39 8.32 33.92
N TYR A 84 35.10 9.61 34.07
CA TYR A 84 34.25 10.33 33.13
C TYR A 84 34.79 10.34 31.70
N TYR A 85 36.11 10.46 31.54
CA TYR A 85 36.74 10.43 30.21
C TYR A 85 36.52 9.08 29.49
N GLU A 86 36.67 7.97 30.22
CA GLU A 86 36.41 6.63 29.71
C GLU A 86 34.92 6.43 29.39
N LEU A 87 34.02 6.96 30.24
CA LEU A 87 32.59 6.98 29.96
C LEU A 87 32.25 7.75 28.68
N ALA A 88 32.84 8.92 28.49
CA ALA A 88 32.60 9.76 27.32
C ALA A 88 33.09 9.07 26.03
N PHE A 89 34.26 8.44 26.08
CA PHE A 89 34.79 7.64 24.97
C PHE A 89 33.86 6.47 24.61
N ASN A 90 33.46 5.67 25.61
CA ASN A 90 32.56 4.53 25.40
C ASN A 90 31.17 4.96 24.93
N LEU A 91 30.67 6.09 25.42
CA LEU A 91 29.41 6.67 24.98
C LEU A 91 29.48 7.11 23.51
N LYS A 92 30.59 7.73 23.09
CA LYS A 92 30.85 8.09 21.69
C LYS A 92 30.87 6.87 20.79
N GLU A 93 31.56 5.80 21.18
CA GLU A 93 31.53 4.54 20.43
C GLU A 93 30.12 3.95 20.34
N TYR A 94 29.38 3.96 21.45
CA TYR A 94 28.00 3.48 21.48
C TYR A 94 27.09 4.27 20.53
N ILE A 95 27.19 5.61 20.53
CA ILE A 95 26.43 6.48 19.62
C ILE A 95 26.79 6.18 18.16
N ASN A 96 28.09 6.14 17.84
CA ASN A 96 28.56 5.93 16.47
C ASN A 96 28.22 4.55 15.92
N LYS A 97 28.17 3.51 16.77
CA LYS A 97 27.76 2.16 16.38
C LYS A 97 26.26 2.04 16.05
N ASN A 98 25.43 2.89 16.66
CA ASN A 98 23.98 2.84 16.55
C ASN A 98 23.40 3.96 15.68
N LEU A 99 24.18 4.60 14.81
CA LEU A 99 23.68 5.70 13.98
C LEU A 99 22.58 5.23 13.02
N LEU A 100 21.48 5.97 13.00
CA LEU A 100 20.36 5.79 12.08
C LEU A 100 20.04 7.15 11.44
N THR A 101 19.99 7.17 10.11
CA THR A 101 19.64 8.36 9.32
C THR A 101 18.18 8.28 8.91
N ILE A 102 17.38 9.27 9.28
CA ILE A 102 15.99 9.40 8.86
C ILE A 102 15.82 10.79 8.24
N GLY A 103 15.53 10.82 6.94
CA GLY A 103 15.53 12.06 6.14
C GLY A 103 16.93 12.68 6.09
N GLU A 104 17.06 13.93 6.51
CA GLU A 104 18.32 14.68 6.54
C GLU A 104 19.06 14.59 7.89
N THR A 105 18.44 13.96 8.88
CA THR A 105 18.96 13.95 10.27
C THR A 105 19.51 12.58 10.64
N THR A 106 20.69 12.56 11.26
CA THR A 106 21.37 11.35 11.74
C THR A 106 21.47 11.40 13.25
N LYS A 107 20.87 10.43 13.94
CA LYS A 107 20.96 10.28 15.40
C LYS A 107 21.13 8.81 15.77
N ALA A 108 21.57 8.51 16.99
CA ALA A 108 21.72 7.15 17.46
C ALA A 108 20.35 6.51 17.79
N ASN A 109 20.14 5.30 17.27
CA ASN A 109 19.04 4.42 17.58
C ASN A 109 19.37 3.61 18.84
N GLY A 110 19.12 4.20 20.00
CA GLY A 110 19.36 3.61 21.30
C GLY A 110 18.94 4.56 22.42
N SER A 111 19.06 4.10 23.66
CA SER A 111 18.81 4.94 24.82
C SER A 111 20.09 5.17 25.61
N VAL A 112 20.30 6.42 26.04
CA VAL A 112 21.35 6.75 27.03
C VAL A 112 21.16 5.94 28.31
N ASP A 113 19.91 5.67 28.71
CA ASP A 113 19.61 4.91 29.91
C ASP A 113 20.14 3.47 29.82
N ASP A 114 20.03 2.84 28.64
CA ASP A 114 20.50 1.47 28.43
C ASP A 114 22.03 1.42 28.46
N PHE A 115 22.70 2.38 27.82
CA PHE A 115 24.15 2.52 27.88
C PHE A 115 24.64 2.75 29.33
N LEU A 116 24.04 3.70 30.05
CA LEU A 116 24.45 4.01 31.42
C LEU A 116 24.21 2.83 32.35
N LYS A 117 23.11 2.08 32.17
CA LYS A 117 22.85 0.87 32.94
C LYS A 117 23.91 -0.20 32.72
N ASP A 118 24.29 -0.46 31.46
CA ASP A 118 25.32 -1.44 31.13
C ASP A 118 26.69 -1.02 31.69
N TYR A 119 27.11 0.22 31.43
CA TYR A 119 28.38 0.76 31.91
C TYR A 119 28.49 0.74 33.44
N THR A 120 27.44 1.12 34.14
CA THR A 120 27.45 1.25 35.60
C THR A 120 27.34 -0.09 36.32
N SER A 121 26.75 -1.11 35.68
CA SER A 121 26.70 -2.48 36.20
C SER A 121 28.11 -3.07 36.44
N ASN A 122 29.09 -2.68 35.61
CA ASN A 122 30.48 -3.11 35.74
C ASN A 122 31.22 -2.40 36.90
N ILE A 123 30.72 -1.23 37.33
CA ILE A 123 31.32 -0.43 38.40
C ILE A 123 30.75 -0.82 39.77
N ARG A 124 29.45 -1.16 39.84
CA ARG A 124 28.77 -1.51 41.08
C ARG A 124 27.83 -2.70 40.92
N ASN A 125 28.00 -3.70 41.79
CA ASN A 125 27.00 -4.71 42.03
C ASN A 125 25.92 -4.19 43.02
N THR A 126 24.81 -3.71 42.47
CA THR A 126 23.68 -3.18 43.27
C THR A 126 23.04 -4.24 44.17
N ASN A 127 22.94 -5.49 43.72
CA ASN A 127 22.38 -6.57 44.52
C ASN A 127 23.23 -6.81 45.77
N PHE A 128 24.55 -6.85 45.60
CA PHE A 128 25.47 -7.00 46.72
C PHE A 128 25.40 -5.82 47.69
N SER A 129 25.40 -4.58 47.18
CA SER A 129 25.28 -3.36 48.01
C SER A 129 23.98 -3.32 48.84
N SER A 130 22.86 -3.76 48.25
CA SER A 130 21.54 -3.71 48.89
C SER A 130 21.39 -4.66 50.08
N ILE A 131 22.15 -5.76 50.12
CA ILE A 131 22.06 -6.76 51.20
C ILE A 131 22.75 -6.25 52.48
N ALA A 132 23.73 -5.34 52.36
CA ALA A 132 24.56 -4.92 53.49
C ALA A 132 23.74 -4.25 54.61
N SER A 133 22.70 -3.48 54.27
CA SER A 133 21.83 -2.84 55.26
C SER A 133 21.08 -3.84 56.13
N GLY A 134 20.77 -5.03 55.60
CA GLY A 134 20.13 -6.11 56.33
C GLY A 134 21.11 -7.05 57.04
N ILE A 135 22.29 -7.29 56.46
CA ILE A 135 23.20 -8.31 56.99
C ILE A 135 23.89 -7.88 58.29
N PHE A 136 24.27 -6.60 58.46
CA PHE A 136 25.01 -6.16 59.65
C PHE A 136 24.21 -6.26 60.95
N PRO A 137 22.92 -5.84 61.00
CA PRO A 137 22.10 -6.04 62.19
C PRO A 137 21.86 -7.52 62.47
N THR A 138 21.61 -8.34 61.45
CA THR A 138 21.43 -9.80 61.60
C THR A 138 22.68 -10.47 62.13
N LEU A 139 23.88 -10.10 61.65
CA LEU A 139 25.15 -10.58 62.19
C LEU A 139 25.37 -10.10 63.63
N GLY A 140 24.93 -8.89 63.98
CA GLY A 140 24.96 -8.38 65.35
C GLY A 140 24.05 -9.19 66.29
N ILE A 141 22.83 -9.51 65.87
CA ILE A 141 21.88 -10.35 66.61
C ILE A 141 22.44 -11.78 66.76
N LEU A 142 22.93 -12.38 65.68
CA LEU A 142 23.55 -13.70 65.69
C LEU A 142 24.76 -13.73 66.65
N GLY A 143 25.64 -12.73 66.56
CA GLY A 143 26.79 -12.59 67.44
C GLY A 143 26.39 -12.43 68.90
N THR A 144 25.28 -11.78 69.20
CA THR A 144 24.74 -11.68 70.56
C THR A 144 24.36 -13.06 71.10
N PHE A 145 23.65 -13.87 70.32
CA PHE A 145 23.29 -15.23 70.73
C PHE A 145 24.52 -16.12 70.93
N ILE A 146 25.52 -16.03 70.04
CA ILE A 146 26.77 -16.78 70.17
C ILE A 146 27.53 -16.33 71.43
N SER A 147 27.60 -15.02 71.69
CA SER A 147 28.28 -14.48 72.87
C SER A 147 27.61 -14.94 74.16
N ILE A 148 26.29 -14.89 74.26
CA ILE A 148 25.55 -15.39 75.43
C ILE A 148 25.77 -16.89 75.63
N ALA A 149 25.73 -17.68 74.54
CA ALA A 149 25.93 -19.12 74.62
C ALA A 149 27.35 -19.49 75.13
N LEU A 150 28.37 -18.72 74.75
CA LEU A 150 29.75 -18.94 75.21
C LEU A 150 29.98 -18.46 76.65
N SER A 151 29.25 -17.44 77.10
CA SER A 151 29.39 -16.91 78.46
C SER A 151 28.50 -17.64 79.49
N MET A 152 27.67 -18.60 79.07
CA MET A 152 26.81 -19.38 79.97
C MET A 152 27.67 -20.35 80.80
N PRO A 153 27.75 -20.19 82.14
CA PRO A 153 28.50 -21.11 82.99
C PRO A 153 27.70 -22.37 83.29
N ASP A 154 28.39 -23.48 83.55
CA ASP A 154 27.78 -24.70 84.06
C ASP A 154 27.46 -24.52 85.55
N PHE A 155 26.19 -24.30 85.89
CA PHE A 155 25.70 -24.09 87.26
C PHE A 155 25.83 -25.36 88.14
N THR A 156 27.06 -25.73 88.49
CA THR A 156 27.37 -27.01 89.17
C THR A 156 27.85 -26.78 90.62
N SER A 157 27.91 -25.53 91.08
CA SER A 157 28.51 -25.20 92.37
C SER A 157 27.55 -25.39 93.56
N GLY A 158 28.03 -26.11 94.58
CA GLY A 158 27.28 -26.40 95.82
C GLY A 158 27.40 -25.34 96.93
N THR A 159 28.06 -24.20 96.67
CA THR A 159 28.26 -23.12 97.66
C THR A 159 27.74 -21.78 97.14
N THR A 160 27.10 -20.99 98.01
CA THR A 160 26.48 -19.70 97.65
C THR A 160 27.45 -18.70 97.01
N SER A 161 28.70 -18.65 97.47
CA SER A 161 29.72 -17.73 96.92
C SER A 161 30.18 -18.10 95.51
N ALA A 162 30.18 -19.39 95.15
CA ALA A 162 30.51 -19.82 93.80
C ALA A 162 29.37 -19.53 92.82
N LEU A 163 28.12 -19.68 93.28
CA LEU A 163 26.93 -19.30 92.52
C LEU A 163 26.89 -17.79 92.23
N GLU A 164 27.23 -16.93 93.19
CA GLU A 164 27.34 -15.47 92.97
C GLU A 164 28.40 -15.11 91.91
N GLY A 165 29.54 -15.81 91.91
CA GLY A 165 30.58 -15.64 90.90
C GLY A 165 30.15 -16.08 89.49
N GLU A 166 29.44 -17.20 89.40
CA GLU A 166 28.87 -17.71 88.13
C GLU A 166 27.80 -16.76 87.58
N ILE A 167 26.90 -16.25 88.43
CA ILE A 167 25.89 -15.26 88.04
C ILE A 167 26.54 -13.94 87.60
N SER A 168 27.57 -13.48 88.31
CA SER A 168 28.31 -12.26 87.93
C SER A 168 29.01 -12.42 86.56
N LYS A 169 29.58 -13.60 86.29
CA LYS A 169 30.18 -13.93 84.99
C LYS A 169 29.14 -13.97 83.87
N LEU A 170 27.98 -14.59 84.11
CA LEU A 170 26.87 -14.59 83.15
C LEU A 170 26.38 -13.17 82.84
N LEU A 171 26.18 -12.32 83.86
CA LEU A 171 25.76 -10.92 83.70
C LEU A 171 26.80 -10.10 82.91
N GLY A 172 28.09 -10.34 83.14
CA GLY A 172 29.18 -9.76 82.36
C GLY A 172 29.14 -10.20 80.89
N GLY A 173 28.96 -11.49 80.64
CA GLY A 173 28.82 -12.06 79.29
C GLY A 173 27.62 -11.53 78.52
N VAL A 174 26.48 -11.40 79.19
CA VAL A 174 25.26 -10.80 78.61
C VAL A 174 25.50 -9.33 78.29
N GLY A 175 26.13 -8.57 79.19
CA GLY A 175 26.47 -7.16 78.95
C GLY A 175 27.37 -6.95 77.73
N THR A 176 28.35 -7.84 77.53
CA THR A 176 29.29 -7.76 76.42
C THR A 176 28.70 -8.24 75.08
N ALA A 177 27.74 -9.17 75.13
CA ALA A 177 26.96 -9.59 73.98
C ALA A 177 26.18 -8.43 73.34
N PHE A 178 25.63 -7.51 74.16
CA PHE A 178 24.91 -6.34 73.63
C PHE A 178 25.80 -5.42 72.78
N TYR A 179 27.10 -5.31 73.09
CA TYR A 179 28.02 -4.50 72.27
C TYR A 179 28.16 -5.04 70.84
N VAL A 180 28.04 -6.36 70.65
CA VAL A 180 28.06 -6.99 69.32
C VAL A 180 26.85 -6.55 68.48
N SER A 181 25.66 -6.54 69.09
CA SER A 181 24.43 -6.05 68.44
C SER A 181 24.48 -4.56 68.12
N ILE A 182 24.88 -3.74 69.10
CA ILE A 182 25.00 -2.29 68.93
C ILE A 182 25.93 -1.95 67.77
N TYR A 183 27.07 -2.66 67.66
CA TYR A 183 28.01 -2.47 66.56
C TYR A 183 27.41 -2.85 65.20
N GLY A 184 26.70 -3.98 65.11
CA GLY A 184 26.02 -4.40 63.87
C GLY A 184 24.93 -3.42 63.41
N ILE A 185 24.13 -2.91 64.36
CA ILE A 185 23.10 -1.88 64.08
C ILE A 185 23.76 -0.58 63.65
N PHE A 186 24.81 -0.13 64.35
CA PHE A 186 25.56 1.07 64.00
C PHE A 186 26.11 0.98 62.57
N LEU A 187 26.74 -0.13 62.20
CA LEU A 187 27.26 -0.35 60.84
C LEU A 187 26.17 -0.26 59.78
N SER A 188 24.97 -0.77 60.04
CA SER A 188 23.85 -0.65 59.11
C SER A 188 23.39 0.79 58.92
N ILE A 189 23.23 1.54 60.01
CA ILE A 189 22.84 2.95 59.94
C ILE A 189 23.91 3.76 59.18
N TRP A 190 25.18 3.53 59.52
CA TRP A 190 26.33 4.15 58.86
C TRP A 190 26.35 3.81 57.37
N TRP A 191 26.14 2.54 57.02
CA TRP A 191 26.04 2.09 55.63
C TRP A 191 24.91 2.78 54.87
N ILE A 192 23.70 2.79 55.40
CA ILE A 192 22.51 3.36 54.76
C ILE A 192 22.70 4.87 54.52
N PHE A 193 23.26 5.59 55.49
CA PHE A 193 23.50 7.03 55.38
C PHE A 193 24.37 7.36 54.16
N PHE A 194 25.52 6.70 54.02
CA PHE A 194 26.41 6.94 52.89
C PHE A 194 25.87 6.34 51.58
N GLU A 195 25.18 5.21 51.62
CA GLU A 195 24.54 4.63 50.44
C GLU A 195 23.52 5.59 49.83
N LYS A 196 22.66 6.21 50.65
CA LYS A 196 21.65 7.17 50.16
C LYS A 196 22.27 8.46 49.61
N ILE A 197 23.30 9.00 50.27
CA ILE A 197 24.03 10.19 49.79
C ILE A 197 24.74 9.88 48.47
N GLY A 198 25.37 8.72 48.37
CA GLY A 198 26.06 8.27 47.16
C GLY A 198 25.11 8.07 45.99
N MET A 199 23.98 7.39 46.22
CA MET A 199 22.94 7.19 45.22
C MET A 199 22.39 8.50 44.69
N SER A 200 22.02 9.43 45.58
CA SER A 200 21.49 10.73 45.17
C SER A 200 22.46 11.51 44.26
N ARG A 201 23.77 11.47 44.55
CA ARG A 201 24.79 12.09 43.70
C ARG A 201 24.93 11.37 42.36
N PHE A 202 24.96 10.05 42.38
CA PHE A 202 25.06 9.24 41.18
C PHE A 202 23.87 9.44 40.23
N ASP A 203 22.65 9.50 40.77
CA ASP A 203 21.43 9.75 40.01
C ASP A 203 21.46 11.15 39.38
N HIS A 204 21.95 12.16 40.12
CA HIS A 204 22.14 13.50 39.58
C HIS A 204 23.16 13.54 38.43
N ASP A 205 24.33 12.91 38.62
CA ASP A 205 25.36 12.85 37.58
C ASP A 205 24.84 12.13 36.32
N THR A 206 24.12 11.03 36.49
CA THR A 206 23.46 10.26 35.41
C THR A 206 22.43 11.12 34.68
N PHE A 207 21.60 11.88 35.41
CA PHE A 207 20.62 12.79 34.85
C PHE A 207 21.27 13.90 34.00
N VAL A 208 22.35 14.51 34.50
CA VAL A 208 23.06 15.55 33.75
C VAL A 208 23.69 14.99 32.46
N ILE A 209 24.27 13.78 32.50
CA ILE A 209 24.77 13.10 31.28
C ILE A 209 23.62 12.88 30.30
N LYS A 210 22.48 12.37 30.77
CA LYS A 210 21.30 12.10 29.95
C LYS A 210 20.78 13.35 29.25
N GLU A 211 20.62 14.46 29.98
CA GLU A 211 20.07 15.67 29.37
C GLU A 211 21.05 16.30 28.38
N ASN A 212 22.36 16.31 28.69
CA ASN A 212 23.38 16.83 27.78
C ASN A 212 23.51 15.99 26.50
N THR A 213 23.28 14.67 26.57
CA THR A 213 23.45 13.75 25.43
C THR A 213 22.17 13.49 24.64
N LYS A 214 21.02 13.94 25.15
CA LYS A 214 19.68 13.71 24.59
C LYS A 214 19.57 14.03 23.09
N HIS A 215 20.24 15.09 22.64
CA HIS A 215 20.18 15.54 21.24
C HIS A 215 20.86 14.57 20.26
N PHE A 216 21.78 13.72 20.73
CA PHE A 216 22.43 12.68 19.93
C PHE A 216 21.54 11.45 19.68
N PHE A 217 20.44 11.28 20.42
CA PHE A 217 19.58 10.11 20.35
C PHE A 217 18.21 10.43 19.76
N TRP A 218 17.62 9.45 19.07
CA TRP A 218 16.25 9.56 18.58
C TRP A 218 15.27 9.59 19.74
N THR A 219 14.51 10.68 19.86
CA THR A 219 13.35 10.74 20.76
C THR A 219 12.08 10.36 20.01
N LYS A 220 11.05 9.91 20.75
CA LYS A 220 9.72 9.64 20.15
C LYS A 220 9.17 10.87 19.42
N VAL A 221 9.37 12.05 20.02
CA VAL A 221 8.96 13.34 19.46
C VAL A 221 9.67 13.64 18.13
N ASP A 222 10.98 13.35 18.04
CA ASP A 222 11.72 13.53 16.79
C ASP A 222 11.13 12.65 15.67
N ILE A 223 10.88 11.36 15.95
CA ILE A 223 10.33 10.41 14.96
C ILE A 223 8.92 10.83 14.52
N GLU A 224 8.07 11.19 15.47
CA GLU A 224 6.71 11.68 15.19
C GLU A 224 6.74 12.96 14.37
N SER A 225 7.65 13.90 14.66
CA SER A 225 7.78 15.15 13.91
C SER A 225 8.20 14.92 12.45
N ILE A 226 9.12 13.98 12.20
CA ILE A 226 9.51 13.59 10.84
C ILE A 226 8.33 12.97 10.10
N HIS A 227 7.56 12.11 10.76
CA HIS A 227 6.37 11.51 10.17
C HIS A 227 5.31 12.57 9.82
N ILE A 228 5.08 13.55 10.72
CA ILE A 228 4.18 14.68 10.46
C ILE A 228 4.68 15.52 9.28
N LYS A 229 5.98 15.86 9.25
CA LYS A 229 6.58 16.62 8.13
C LYS A 229 6.41 15.88 6.81
N SER A 230 6.71 14.58 6.78
CA SER A 230 6.52 13.76 5.58
C SER A 230 5.07 13.72 5.12
N ASN A 231 4.11 13.66 6.05
CA ASN A 231 2.69 13.71 5.72
C ASN A 231 2.30 15.08 5.16
N LEU A 232 2.79 16.18 5.75
CA LEU A 232 2.56 17.52 5.22
C LEU A 232 3.15 17.69 3.81
N ASP A 233 4.37 17.22 3.56
CA ASP A 233 4.97 17.25 2.21
C ASP A 233 4.12 16.47 1.19
N ASN A 234 3.56 15.33 1.59
CA ASN A 234 2.64 14.56 0.75
C ASN A 234 1.34 15.34 0.46
N PHE A 235 0.78 16.05 1.46
CA PHE A 235 -0.38 16.92 1.25
C PHE A 235 -0.05 18.10 0.32
N THR A 236 1.13 18.70 0.45
CA THR A 236 1.56 19.78 -0.44
C THR A 236 1.67 19.30 -1.88
N LYS A 237 2.29 18.14 -2.12
CA LYS A 237 2.36 17.51 -3.45
C LYS A 237 0.96 17.22 -4.02
N MET A 238 0.05 16.69 -3.20
CA MET A 238 -1.33 16.45 -3.62
C MET A 238 -2.04 17.76 -3.99
N SER A 239 -1.83 18.83 -3.21
CA SER A 239 -2.37 20.15 -3.51
C SER A 239 -1.80 20.74 -4.79
N GLU A 240 -0.52 20.52 -5.08
CA GLU A 240 0.12 20.96 -6.32
C GLU A 240 -0.46 20.23 -7.53
N VAL A 241 -0.61 18.90 -7.45
CA VAL A 241 -1.29 18.11 -8.47
C VAL A 241 -2.74 18.57 -8.65
N PHE A 242 -3.46 18.85 -7.56
CA PHE A 242 -4.82 19.37 -7.62
C PHE A 242 -4.87 20.74 -8.30
N ASN A 243 -3.93 21.64 -8.01
CA ASN A 243 -3.84 22.95 -8.67
C ASN A 243 -3.48 22.82 -10.16
N GLN A 244 -2.64 21.85 -10.53
CA GLN A 244 -2.37 21.54 -11.93
C GLN A 244 -3.61 20.98 -12.63
N LEU A 245 -4.37 20.09 -11.98
CA LEU A 245 -5.61 19.52 -12.53
C LEU A 245 -6.75 20.54 -12.66
N THR A 246 -6.79 21.53 -11.76
CA THR A 246 -7.75 22.64 -11.76
C THR A 246 -7.23 23.88 -12.48
N SER A 247 -6.06 23.81 -13.10
CA SER A 247 -5.53 24.90 -13.93
C SER A 247 -6.47 25.18 -15.11
N SER A 248 -6.56 26.46 -15.50
CA SER A 248 -7.41 26.93 -16.60
C SER A 248 -7.22 26.09 -17.85
N ASP A 249 -5.97 25.73 -18.18
CA ASP A 249 -5.63 24.98 -19.40
C ASP A 249 -6.36 23.64 -19.52
N ILE A 250 -6.55 22.89 -18.42
CA ILE A 250 -7.28 21.61 -18.47
C ILE A 250 -8.78 21.85 -18.61
N LEU A 251 -9.32 22.85 -17.90
CA LEU A 251 -10.73 23.22 -18.04
C LEU A 251 -11.06 23.76 -19.43
N ASP A 252 -10.16 24.54 -20.02
CA ASP A 252 -10.26 25.09 -21.36
C ASP A 252 -10.14 23.98 -22.43
N ASN A 253 -9.25 23.01 -22.23
CA ASN A 253 -9.16 21.81 -23.08
C ASN A 253 -10.42 20.93 -22.98
N ILE A 254 -10.99 20.77 -21.79
CA ILE A 254 -12.26 20.04 -21.61
C ILE A 254 -13.40 20.77 -22.33
N ASN A 255 -13.52 22.09 -22.15
CA ASN A 255 -14.53 22.89 -22.82
C ASN A 255 -14.37 22.82 -24.33
N SER A 256 -13.16 22.98 -24.87
CA SER A 256 -12.88 22.86 -26.30
C SER A 256 -13.20 21.46 -26.84
N SER A 257 -12.88 20.39 -26.09
CA SER A 257 -13.24 19.03 -26.49
C SER A 257 -14.75 18.79 -26.48
N ILE A 258 -15.49 19.41 -25.55
CA ILE A 258 -16.95 19.32 -25.50
C ILE A 258 -17.55 20.07 -26.69
N GLU A 259 -17.07 21.28 -26.98
CA GLU A 259 -17.47 22.10 -28.13
C GLU A 259 -17.31 21.31 -29.44
N HIS A 260 -16.12 20.73 -29.66
CA HIS A 260 -15.83 19.93 -30.86
C HIS A 260 -16.73 18.69 -30.97
N ARG A 261 -17.03 18.01 -29.84
CA ARG A 261 -17.94 16.87 -29.84
C ARG A 261 -19.37 17.29 -30.19
N PHE A 262 -19.82 18.47 -29.75
CA PHE A 262 -21.12 19.02 -30.12
C PHE A 262 -21.19 19.36 -31.61
N GLU A 263 -20.15 19.97 -32.18
CA GLU A 263 -20.08 20.24 -33.62
C GLU A 263 -20.19 18.96 -34.46
N VAL A 264 -19.43 17.91 -34.09
CA VAL A 264 -19.49 16.61 -34.76
C VAL A 264 -20.89 15.98 -34.64
N LEU A 265 -21.52 16.10 -33.47
CA LEU A 265 -22.87 15.58 -33.24
C LEU A 265 -23.90 16.34 -34.11
N GLU A 266 -23.79 17.65 -34.23
CA GLU A 266 -24.63 18.46 -35.11
C GLU A 266 -24.46 18.07 -36.58
N GLU A 267 -23.23 17.82 -37.03
CA GLU A 267 -22.95 17.35 -38.39
C GLU A 267 -23.57 15.96 -38.65
N ILE A 268 -23.48 15.04 -37.69
CA ILE A 268 -24.10 13.71 -37.78
C ILE A 268 -25.62 13.85 -37.87
N LEU A 269 -26.25 14.68 -37.03
CA LEU A 269 -27.70 14.91 -37.07
C LEU A 269 -28.14 15.50 -38.41
N LYS A 270 -27.37 16.44 -38.99
CA LYS A 270 -27.65 16.97 -40.33
C LYS A 270 -27.58 15.88 -41.40
N LYS A 271 -26.55 15.01 -41.36
CA LYS A 271 -26.41 13.89 -42.29
C LYS A 271 -27.54 12.87 -42.13
N GLU A 272 -27.97 12.59 -40.90
CA GLU A 272 -29.10 11.69 -40.62
C GLU A 272 -30.41 12.24 -41.20
N LEU A 273 -30.66 13.54 -41.06
CA LEU A 273 -31.84 14.20 -41.62
C LEU A 273 -31.86 14.12 -43.16
N ILE A 274 -30.72 14.39 -43.80
CA ILE A 274 -30.57 14.24 -45.28
C ILE A 274 -30.81 12.79 -45.70
N LEU A 275 -30.22 11.83 -44.98
CA LEU A 275 -30.38 10.40 -45.27
C LEU A 275 -31.84 9.97 -45.15
N SER A 276 -32.53 10.42 -44.10
CA SER A 276 -33.96 10.16 -43.88
C SER A 276 -34.82 10.72 -45.01
N SER A 277 -34.53 11.95 -45.46
CA SER A 277 -35.20 12.54 -46.63
C SER A 277 -34.98 11.72 -47.90
N LYS A 278 -33.76 11.24 -48.14
CA LYS A 278 -33.43 10.44 -49.31
C LYS A 278 -34.05 9.04 -49.27
N ILE A 279 -34.20 8.47 -48.08
CA ILE A 279 -34.95 7.22 -47.87
C ILE A 279 -36.44 7.44 -48.18
N ALA A 280 -37.05 8.54 -47.72
CA ALA A 280 -38.44 8.85 -48.01
C ALA A 280 -38.70 8.99 -49.53
N GLU A 281 -37.80 9.68 -50.23
CA GLU A 281 -37.86 9.80 -51.70
C GLU A 281 -37.73 8.45 -52.40
N ASN A 282 -36.82 7.58 -51.94
CA ASN A 282 -36.70 6.21 -52.47
C ASN A 282 -37.93 5.35 -52.21
N ILE A 283 -38.61 5.51 -51.07
CA ILE A 283 -39.86 4.81 -50.77
C ILE A 283 -40.95 5.25 -51.76
N ASP A 284 -41.11 6.56 -52.00
CA ASP A 284 -42.06 7.11 -52.98
C ASP A 284 -41.77 6.60 -54.41
N ASN A 285 -40.50 6.59 -54.82
CA ASN A 285 -40.09 6.05 -56.11
C ASN A 285 -40.39 4.54 -56.24
N ASN A 286 -40.15 3.76 -55.19
CA ASN A 286 -40.48 2.33 -55.18
C ASN A 286 -42.00 2.09 -55.20
N GLU A 287 -42.80 2.95 -54.55
CA GLU A 287 -44.26 2.86 -54.61
C GLU A 287 -44.77 3.12 -56.03
N LYS A 288 -44.26 4.17 -56.70
CA LYS A 288 -44.55 4.44 -58.11
C LYS A 288 -44.16 3.28 -59.02
N LEU A 289 -42.96 2.70 -58.82
CA LEU A 289 -42.50 1.53 -59.57
C LEU A 289 -43.42 0.32 -59.36
N SER A 290 -43.85 0.07 -58.11
CA SER A 290 -44.79 -1.00 -57.77
C SER A 290 -46.13 -0.84 -58.47
N ILE A 291 -46.68 0.38 -58.53
CA ILE A 291 -47.90 0.70 -59.28
C ILE A 291 -47.69 0.40 -60.78
N MET A 292 -46.57 0.85 -61.34
CA MET A 292 -46.25 0.63 -62.77
C MET A 292 -46.11 -0.86 -63.12
N LEU A 293 -45.48 -1.66 -62.24
CA LEU A 293 -45.39 -3.12 -62.39
C LEU A 293 -46.76 -3.80 -62.32
N LYS A 294 -47.65 -3.32 -61.45
CA LYS A 294 -49.03 -3.82 -61.36
C LYS A 294 -49.81 -3.54 -62.64
N ASP A 295 -49.70 -2.34 -63.19
CA ASP A 295 -50.33 -1.96 -64.46
C ASP A 295 -49.76 -2.76 -65.63
N MET A 296 -48.44 -2.95 -65.68
CA MET A 296 -47.78 -3.79 -66.68
C MET A 296 -48.28 -5.25 -66.58
N THR A 297 -48.44 -5.78 -65.38
CA THR A 297 -48.97 -7.13 -65.15
C THR A 297 -50.42 -7.25 -65.64
N LEU A 298 -51.25 -6.25 -65.37
CA LEU A 298 -52.64 -6.20 -65.83
C LEU A 298 -52.73 -6.12 -67.36
N ASN A 299 -51.88 -5.30 -67.97
CA ASN A 299 -51.78 -5.20 -69.43
C ASN A 299 -51.34 -6.53 -70.03
N MET A 300 -50.30 -7.17 -69.48
CA MET A 300 -49.83 -8.48 -69.94
C MET A 300 -50.91 -9.56 -69.82
N GLN A 301 -51.66 -9.60 -68.71
CA GLN A 301 -52.83 -10.48 -68.57
C GLN A 301 -53.89 -10.24 -69.66
N THR A 302 -54.15 -8.98 -69.99
CA THR A 302 -55.11 -8.61 -71.03
C THR A 302 -54.64 -9.07 -72.41
N THR A 303 -53.36 -8.90 -72.72
CA THR A 303 -52.73 -9.38 -73.94
C THR A 303 -52.71 -10.91 -74.03
N ILE A 304 -52.48 -11.62 -72.93
CA ILE A 304 -52.55 -13.09 -72.91
C ILE A 304 -53.98 -13.55 -73.24
N LYS A 305 -55.00 -12.93 -72.63
CA LYS A 305 -56.42 -13.25 -72.94
C LYS A 305 -56.78 -12.99 -74.40
N SER A 306 -56.27 -11.92 -75.01
CA SER A 306 -56.52 -11.66 -76.43
C SER A 306 -55.86 -12.71 -77.31
N PHE A 307 -54.64 -13.16 -76.98
CA PHE A 307 -53.98 -14.26 -77.67
C PHE A 307 -54.73 -15.60 -77.50
N GLU A 308 -55.23 -15.93 -76.32
CA GLU A 308 -56.06 -17.12 -76.09
C GLU A 308 -57.32 -17.10 -76.97
N LYS A 309 -58.02 -15.97 -77.00
CA LYS A 309 -59.20 -15.79 -77.86
C LYS A 309 -58.86 -15.96 -79.35
N GLN A 310 -57.69 -15.47 -79.76
CA GLN A 310 -57.23 -15.62 -81.13
C GLN A 310 -56.88 -17.08 -81.45
N LYS A 311 -56.23 -17.80 -80.52
CA LYS A 311 -55.96 -19.24 -80.61
C LYS A 311 -57.24 -20.05 -80.79
N ASP A 312 -58.27 -19.75 -79.99
CA ASP A 312 -59.55 -20.46 -80.06
C ASP A 312 -60.29 -20.19 -81.37
N LEU A 313 -60.20 -18.96 -81.89
CA LEU A 313 -60.73 -18.63 -83.22
C LEU A 313 -60.01 -19.40 -84.33
N TYR A 314 -58.69 -19.57 -84.23
CA TYR A 314 -57.94 -20.40 -85.19
C TYR A 314 -58.29 -21.88 -85.07
N ALA A 315 -58.51 -22.40 -83.87
CA ALA A 315 -58.96 -23.78 -83.66
C ALA A 315 -60.35 -24.01 -84.27
N LEU A 316 -61.29 -23.06 -84.08
CA LEU A 316 -62.61 -23.09 -84.71
C LEU A 316 -62.51 -23.04 -86.23
N ASN A 317 -61.65 -22.18 -86.78
CA ASN A 317 -61.42 -22.10 -88.22
C ASN A 317 -60.84 -23.40 -88.78
N ALA A 318 -59.94 -24.07 -88.05
CA ALA A 318 -59.39 -25.37 -88.44
C ALA A 318 -60.45 -26.48 -88.42
N GLU A 319 -61.33 -26.49 -87.43
CA GLU A 319 -62.47 -27.42 -87.35
C GLU A 319 -63.48 -27.20 -88.48
N LEU A 320 -63.79 -25.94 -88.78
CA LEU A 320 -64.69 -25.54 -89.86
C LEU A 320 -64.09 -25.86 -91.23
N LEU A 321 -62.77 -25.71 -91.39
CA LEU A 321 -62.01 -26.21 -92.55
C LEU A 321 -62.12 -27.72 -92.67
N ASN A 322 -61.96 -28.47 -91.58
CA ASN A 322 -62.03 -29.92 -91.59
C ASN A 322 -63.44 -30.41 -91.97
N ALA A 323 -64.48 -29.80 -91.42
CA ALA A 323 -65.88 -30.05 -91.77
C ALA A 323 -66.18 -29.70 -93.24
N ASN A 324 -65.59 -28.61 -93.76
CA ASN A 324 -65.70 -28.25 -95.17
C ASN A 324 -64.97 -29.25 -96.08
N ILE A 325 -63.82 -29.78 -95.66
CA ILE A 325 -63.08 -30.83 -96.40
C ILE A 325 -63.92 -32.12 -96.45
N GLU A 326 -64.56 -32.53 -95.35
CA GLU A 326 -65.50 -33.68 -95.34
C GLU A 326 -66.71 -33.46 -96.26
N LYS A 327 -67.32 -32.26 -96.21
CA LYS A 327 -68.40 -31.87 -97.15
C LYS A 327 -67.93 -31.86 -98.60
N LEU A 328 -66.71 -31.43 -98.87
CA LEU A 328 -66.14 -31.40 -100.21
C LEU A 328 -65.86 -32.83 -100.71
N ASN A 329 -65.37 -33.71 -99.84
CA ASN A 329 -65.10 -35.12 -100.15
C ASN A 329 -66.40 -35.89 -100.44
N SER A 330 -67.48 -35.60 -99.69
CA SER A 330 -68.82 -36.16 -99.97
C SER A 330 -69.48 -35.59 -101.24
N HIS A 331 -69.21 -34.34 -101.60
CA HIS A 331 -69.63 -33.76 -102.89
C HIS A 331 -68.81 -34.27 -104.10
N MET A 332 -67.54 -34.66 -103.89
CA MET A 332 -66.66 -35.26 -104.92
C MET A 332 -67.11 -36.67 -105.35
N GLY A 333 -67.85 -37.40 -104.51
CA GLY A 333 -68.38 -38.71 -104.85
C GLY A 333 -69.48 -38.71 -105.91
N ASN A 334 -70.00 -37.54 -106.34
CA ASN A 334 -71.29 -37.50 -107.03
C ASN A 334 -71.46 -36.54 -108.23
N LEU A 335 -70.44 -35.88 -108.79
CA LEU A 335 -70.69 -34.96 -109.92
C LEU A 335 -69.59 -34.84 -110.99
N SER A 336 -70.06 -34.60 -112.22
CA SER A 336 -69.40 -34.74 -113.53
C SER A 336 -68.67 -33.47 -114.04
N SER A 337 -67.58 -33.74 -114.77
CA SER A 337 -66.71 -32.96 -115.70
C SER A 337 -66.67 -31.43 -115.71
N ASP A 338 -67.78 -30.68 -115.70
CA ASP A 338 -67.73 -29.29 -116.19
C ASP A 338 -67.56 -28.22 -115.10
N ASN A 339 -67.68 -28.57 -113.82
CA ASN A 339 -67.47 -27.65 -112.69
C ASN A 339 -66.04 -27.63 -112.11
N LEU A 340 -65.13 -28.51 -112.57
CA LEU A 340 -63.76 -28.63 -112.08
C LEU A 340 -62.91 -27.36 -112.32
N LYS A 341 -63.19 -26.64 -113.41
CA LYS A 341 -62.39 -25.46 -113.82
C LYS A 341 -62.68 -24.22 -112.97
N ALA A 342 -63.93 -24.04 -112.53
CA ALA A 342 -64.32 -22.92 -111.67
C ALA A 342 -63.81 -23.10 -110.22
N ILE A 343 -63.83 -24.35 -109.72
CA ILE A 343 -63.37 -24.68 -108.37
C ILE A 343 -61.84 -24.51 -108.26
N TYR A 344 -61.07 -24.98 -109.24
CA TYR A 344 -59.61 -24.83 -109.22
C TYR A 344 -59.18 -23.35 -109.19
N THR A 345 -59.87 -22.50 -109.96
CA THR A 345 -59.57 -21.06 -110.03
C THR A 345 -59.88 -20.35 -108.71
N ASN A 346 -60.97 -20.72 -108.03
CA ASN A 346 -61.31 -20.14 -106.73
C ASN A 346 -60.38 -20.63 -105.60
N ILE A 347 -59.98 -21.91 -105.60
CA ILE A 347 -59.02 -22.45 -104.62
C ILE A 347 -57.66 -21.74 -104.75
N VAL A 348 -57.15 -21.56 -105.97
CA VAL A 348 -55.89 -20.83 -106.20
C VAL A 348 -55.98 -19.39 -105.70
N LYS A 349 -57.08 -18.69 -105.98
CA LYS A 349 -57.29 -17.31 -105.52
C LYS A 349 -57.37 -17.21 -103.98
N SER A 350 -58.00 -18.17 -103.32
CA SER A 350 -58.04 -18.24 -101.85
C SER A 350 -56.66 -18.52 -101.25
N ILE A 351 -55.86 -19.41 -101.85
CA ILE A 351 -54.50 -19.70 -101.40
C ILE A 351 -53.58 -18.49 -101.57
N GLU A 352 -53.68 -17.75 -102.68
CA GLU A 352 -52.92 -16.51 -102.89
C GLU A 352 -53.30 -15.41 -101.88
N THR A 353 -54.60 -15.29 -101.55
CA THR A 353 -55.07 -14.32 -100.54
C THR A 353 -54.55 -14.70 -99.16
N MET A 354 -54.59 -15.99 -98.80
CA MET A 354 -54.01 -16.50 -97.54
C MET A 354 -52.50 -16.26 -97.45
N LYS A 355 -51.76 -16.45 -98.55
CA LYS A 355 -50.31 -16.20 -98.60
C LYS A 355 -50.00 -14.72 -98.36
N ALA A 356 -50.75 -13.81 -98.98
CA ALA A 356 -50.57 -12.37 -98.81
C ALA A 356 -50.87 -11.90 -97.37
N ASP A 357 -51.88 -12.49 -96.71
CA ASP A 357 -52.17 -12.20 -95.31
C ASP A 357 -51.09 -12.77 -94.37
N MET A 358 -50.52 -13.94 -94.70
CA MET A 358 -49.43 -14.55 -93.92
C MET A 358 -48.12 -13.74 -94.01
N GLU A 359 -47.77 -13.22 -95.19
CA GLU A 359 -46.62 -12.32 -95.38
C GLU A 359 -46.80 -10.98 -94.64
N LYS A 360 -48.04 -10.46 -94.55
CA LYS A 360 -48.34 -9.27 -93.74
C LYS A 360 -48.16 -9.51 -92.24
N VAL A 361 -48.52 -10.70 -91.75
CA VAL A 361 -48.29 -11.09 -90.35
C VAL A 361 -46.79 -11.20 -90.08
N GLU A 362 -46.02 -11.83 -90.98
CA GLU A 362 -44.57 -11.93 -90.87
C GLU A 362 -43.89 -10.55 -90.85
N TRP A 363 -44.30 -9.63 -91.74
CA TRP A 363 -43.79 -8.26 -91.75
C TRP A 363 -44.09 -7.50 -90.46
N LYS A 364 -45.32 -7.61 -89.93
CA LYS A 364 -45.68 -6.97 -88.65
C LYS A 364 -44.91 -7.56 -87.46
N PHE A 365 -44.70 -8.87 -87.47
CA PHE A 365 -43.96 -9.56 -86.42
C PHE A 365 -42.47 -9.16 -86.43
N LYS A 366 -41.87 -9.10 -87.64
CA LYS A 366 -40.47 -8.70 -87.81
C LYS A 366 -40.24 -7.24 -87.46
N LYS A 367 -41.13 -6.34 -87.90
CA LYS A 367 -41.08 -4.92 -87.54
C LYS A 367 -41.25 -4.69 -86.02
N GLY A 368 -42.15 -5.44 -85.37
CA GLY A 368 -42.34 -5.36 -83.93
C GLY A 368 -41.15 -5.87 -83.11
N LEU A 369 -40.39 -6.84 -83.64
CA LEU A 369 -39.13 -7.30 -83.04
C LEU A 369 -38.00 -6.27 -83.23
N GLU A 370 -37.86 -5.69 -84.42
CA GLU A 370 -36.85 -4.65 -84.70
C GLU A 370 -37.08 -3.37 -83.87
N GLU A 371 -38.33 -2.88 -83.76
CA GLU A 371 -38.68 -1.73 -82.90
C GLU A 371 -38.46 -2.02 -81.40
N TYR A 372 -38.54 -3.28 -80.96
CA TYR A 372 -38.29 -3.66 -79.56
C TYR A 372 -36.79 -3.69 -79.24
N ASP A 373 -35.97 -4.26 -80.13
CA ASP A 373 -34.53 -4.39 -79.94
C ASP A 373 -33.83 -3.02 -80.00
N GLU A 374 -34.21 -2.16 -80.95
CA GLU A 374 -33.66 -0.82 -81.12
C GLU A 374 -33.99 0.08 -79.90
N ASN A 375 -35.15 -0.10 -79.28
CA ASN A 375 -35.57 0.66 -78.10
C ASN A 375 -34.87 0.20 -76.81
N ILE A 376 -34.49 -1.08 -76.72
CA ILE A 376 -33.65 -1.60 -75.64
C ILE A 376 -32.20 -1.14 -75.82
N GLU A 377 -31.63 -1.23 -77.03
CA GLU A 377 -30.28 -0.78 -77.33
C GLU A 377 -30.12 0.72 -77.01
N ASN A 378 -31.10 1.54 -77.41
CA ASN A 378 -31.04 2.98 -77.19
C ASN A 378 -31.23 3.37 -75.70
N ARG A 379 -32.01 2.59 -74.92
CA ARG A 379 -32.13 2.78 -73.47
C ARG A 379 -30.89 2.34 -72.71
N LEU A 380 -30.26 1.23 -73.12
CA LEU A 380 -28.99 0.76 -72.56
C LEU A 380 -27.86 1.74 -72.85
N LYS A 381 -27.79 2.27 -74.08
CA LYS A 381 -26.78 3.26 -74.47
C LYS A 381 -26.91 4.56 -73.69
N ASN A 382 -28.12 5.10 -73.55
CA ASN A 382 -28.37 6.29 -72.72
C ASN A 382 -28.03 6.04 -71.24
N SER A 383 -28.32 4.84 -70.72
CA SER A 383 -28.00 4.51 -69.33
C SER A 383 -26.48 4.37 -69.11
N LEU A 384 -25.75 3.81 -70.08
CA LEU A 384 -24.29 3.72 -70.06
C LEU A 384 -23.61 5.08 -70.20
N GLU A 385 -24.10 5.97 -71.05
CA GLU A 385 -23.60 7.35 -71.17
C GLU A 385 -23.78 8.14 -69.86
N LEU A 386 -24.95 8.02 -69.21
CA LEU A 386 -25.20 8.67 -67.91
C LEU A 386 -24.28 8.13 -66.80
N ILE A 387 -24.01 6.82 -66.80
CA ILE A 387 -23.07 6.21 -65.86
C ILE A 387 -21.64 6.71 -66.12
N ASP A 388 -21.20 6.79 -67.37
CA ASP A 388 -19.85 7.27 -67.73
C ASP A 388 -19.65 8.75 -67.37
N GLU A 389 -20.64 9.61 -67.60
CA GLU A 389 -20.61 11.01 -67.18
C GLU A 389 -20.47 11.16 -65.66
N GLU A 390 -21.29 10.46 -64.88
CA GLU A 390 -21.20 10.51 -63.41
C GLU A 390 -19.87 9.93 -62.91
N THR A 391 -19.37 8.85 -63.51
CA THR A 391 -18.08 8.25 -63.14
C THR A 391 -16.92 9.20 -63.43
N THR A 392 -16.96 9.92 -64.56
CA THR A 392 -15.95 10.92 -64.93
C THR A 392 -15.97 12.11 -63.98
N LYS A 393 -17.17 12.53 -63.54
CA LYS A 393 -17.37 13.58 -62.53
C LYS A 393 -16.76 13.18 -61.18
N ILE A 394 -17.07 11.97 -60.72
CA ILE A 394 -16.50 11.38 -59.49
C ILE A 394 -14.97 11.35 -59.56
N ILE A 395 -14.37 10.92 -60.68
CA ILE A 395 -12.91 10.89 -60.84
C ILE A 395 -12.30 12.30 -60.79
N LYS A 396 -12.99 13.30 -61.37
CA LYS A 396 -12.55 14.69 -61.35
C LYS A 396 -12.58 15.27 -59.93
N ASP A 397 -13.68 15.03 -59.21
CA ASP A 397 -13.83 15.42 -57.80
C ASP A 397 -12.75 14.76 -56.93
N PHE A 398 -12.42 13.48 -57.17
CA PHE A 398 -11.32 12.79 -56.49
C PHE A 398 -9.93 13.36 -56.81
N LYS A 399 -9.68 13.83 -58.03
CA LYS A 399 -8.41 14.49 -58.40
C LYS A 399 -8.29 15.86 -57.74
N GLU A 400 -9.35 16.65 -57.73
CA GLU A 400 -9.39 17.94 -57.03
C GLU A 400 -9.16 17.75 -55.52
N PHE A 401 -9.78 16.75 -54.92
CA PHE A 401 -9.55 16.39 -53.51
C PHE A 401 -8.08 16.03 -53.22
N LYS A 402 -7.40 15.39 -54.18
CA LYS A 402 -5.99 15.00 -54.05
C LYS A 402 -5.03 16.17 -54.21
N GLU A 403 -5.37 17.17 -55.03
CA GLU A 403 -4.58 18.40 -55.17
C GLU A 403 -4.76 19.35 -53.98
N ILE A 404 -5.93 19.36 -53.33
CA ILE A 404 -6.17 20.13 -52.09
C ILE A 404 -5.51 19.46 -50.86
N SER A 405 -5.20 18.16 -50.94
CA SER A 405 -4.54 17.39 -49.87
C SER A 405 -2.99 17.42 -49.93
N LYS A 406 -2.39 18.23 -50.81
CA LYS A 406 -0.95 18.53 -50.86
C LYS A 406 -0.71 20.00 -50.56
#